data_AF-W2CEP0-F1
#
_entry.id   AF-W2CEP0-F1
#
_cell.length_a   1.000
_cell.length_b   1.000
_cell.length_c   1.000
_cell.angle_alpha   90.00
_cell.angle_beta   90.00
_cell.angle_gamma   90.00
#
_symmetry.space_group_name_H-M   'P 1'
#
loop_
_entity.id
_entity.type
_entity.pdbx_description
1 polymer ?
#
loop_
_entity_poly.entity_id
_entity_poly.type
_entity_poly.pdbx_seq_one_letter_code
_entity_poly.pdbx_strand_id
1 'polypeptide(L)'
;VGPCPYPYLWVKDYREQIKSVSIQCQNGLPYIWHQDKRLFFRRGTKEKDILSNYLGLLIEQDKRSARRYVKEYDELGDEVTLLDIGAAEGIFTLDVINNIKQAYLFESEEPWIEALEATFE
;
A
#
# COMPACT_ATOMS: atom_id res chain seq x y z
N VAL A 1 -4.89 -3.52 19.73
CA VAL A 1 -4.34 -2.54 18.77
C VAL A 1 -3.77 -1.39 19.58
N GLY A 2 -2.47 -1.06 19.45
CA GLY A 2 -1.85 0.06 20.19
C GLY A 2 -2.41 1.42 19.75
N PRO A 3 -2.06 2.53 20.41
CA PRO A 3 -2.44 3.85 19.95
C PRO A 3 -1.92 4.05 18.52
N CYS A 4 -2.82 4.33 17.59
CA CYS A 4 -2.47 4.66 16.22
C CYS A 4 -1.62 5.94 16.22
N PRO A 5 -0.43 5.96 15.59
CA PRO A 5 0.47 7.11 15.65
C PRO A 5 -0.09 8.35 14.93
N TYR A 6 -1.16 8.19 14.15
CA TYR A 6 -1.81 9.27 13.42
C TYR A 6 -2.87 9.98 14.29
N PRO A 7 -2.74 11.31 14.51
CA PRO A 7 -3.60 12.05 15.43
C PRO A 7 -4.98 12.43 14.85
N TYR A 8 -5.39 11.82 13.74
CA TYR A 8 -6.60 12.21 13.03
C TYR A 8 -7.84 11.49 13.58
N LEU A 9 -8.91 12.24 13.87
CA LEU A 9 -10.17 11.66 14.37
C LEU A 9 -10.82 10.69 13.39
N TRP A 10 -10.62 10.89 12.08
CA TRP A 10 -11.17 10.07 11.02
C TRP A 10 -10.46 8.71 10.83
N VAL A 11 -9.32 8.49 11.49
CA VAL A 11 -8.62 7.19 11.50
C VAL A 11 -9.52 6.04 11.99
N LYS A 12 -10.51 6.36 12.84
CA LYS A 12 -11.48 5.37 13.33
C LYS A 12 -12.26 4.68 12.19
N ASP A 13 -12.46 5.37 11.07
CA ASP A 13 -13.22 4.87 9.92
C ASP A 13 -12.53 3.62 9.32
N TYR A 14 -11.19 3.64 9.28
CA TYR A 14 -10.37 2.53 8.78
C TYR A 14 -10.23 1.35 9.75
N ARG A 15 -10.36 1.59 11.06
CA ARG A 15 -10.22 0.51 12.07
C ARG A 15 -11.31 -0.54 11.95
N GLU A 16 -12.51 -0.14 11.57
CA GLU A 16 -13.60 -1.08 11.32
C GLU A 16 -13.39 -1.82 10.00
N GLN A 17 -12.95 -1.12 8.94
CA GLN A 17 -12.65 -1.71 7.64
C GLN A 17 -11.60 -2.84 7.74
N ILE A 18 -10.53 -2.63 8.52
CA ILE A 18 -9.46 -3.62 8.66
C ILE A 18 -9.90 -4.93 9.31
N LYS A 19 -10.96 -4.94 10.13
CA LYS A 19 -11.46 -6.19 10.71
C LYS A 19 -11.97 -7.17 9.66
N SER A 20 -12.34 -6.68 8.48
CA SER A 20 -12.79 -7.51 7.35
C SER A 20 -11.67 -7.95 6.41
N VAL A 21 -10.46 -7.39 6.56
CA VAL A 21 -9.32 -7.73 5.70
C VAL A 21 -8.81 -9.12 6.05
N SER A 22 -8.76 -9.98 5.04
CA SER A 22 -8.21 -11.34 5.17
C SER A 22 -6.84 -11.39 4.51
N ILE A 23 -5.87 -11.94 5.23
CA ILE A 23 -4.53 -12.20 4.71
C ILE A 23 -4.54 -13.55 4.01
N GLN A 24 -4.04 -13.56 2.78
CA GLN A 24 -3.85 -14.75 1.96
C GLN A 24 -2.35 -14.99 1.76
N CYS A 25 -1.99 -16.14 1.19
CA CYS A 25 -0.60 -16.50 0.96
C CYS A 25 -0.45 -17.18 -0.40
N GLN A 26 0.57 -16.79 -1.14
CA GLN A 26 0.95 -17.42 -2.40
C GLN A 26 2.46 -17.60 -2.41
N ASN A 27 2.94 -18.82 -2.67
CA ASN A 27 4.37 -19.16 -2.66
C ASN A 27 5.11 -18.71 -1.38
N GLY A 28 4.40 -18.72 -0.25
CA GLY A 28 4.92 -18.29 1.05
C GLY A 28 5.03 -16.77 1.25
N LEU A 29 4.57 -15.96 0.29
CA LEU A 29 4.42 -14.51 0.44
C LEU A 29 2.99 -14.18 0.87
N PRO A 30 2.82 -13.46 1.99
CA PRO A 30 1.52 -13.00 2.41
C PRO A 30 1.05 -11.82 1.55
N TYR A 31 -0.25 -11.75 1.27
CA TYR A 31 -0.87 -10.62 0.57
C TYR A 31 -2.28 -10.35 1.06
N ILE A 32 -2.81 -9.19 0.70
CA ILE A 32 -4.22 -8.83 0.87
C ILE A 32 -4.80 -8.34 -0.45
N TRP A 33 -6.12 -8.33 -0.53
CA TRP A 33 -6.84 -7.68 -1.63
C TRP A 33 -7.00 -6.19 -1.34
N HIS A 34 -6.43 -5.35 -2.20
CA HIS A 34 -6.54 -3.90 -2.19
C HIS A 34 -7.10 -3.45 -3.54
N GLN A 35 -8.33 -2.94 -3.57
CA GLN A 35 -9.01 -2.49 -4.81
C GLN A 35 -8.77 -3.48 -5.95
N ASP A 36 -9.28 -4.70 -5.80
CA ASP A 36 -9.20 -5.79 -6.79
C ASP A 36 -7.78 -6.22 -7.23
N LYS A 37 -6.73 -5.61 -6.66
CA LYS A 37 -5.33 -5.96 -6.87
C LYS A 37 -4.77 -6.64 -5.62
N ARG A 38 -3.71 -7.42 -5.80
CA ARG A 38 -3.01 -8.08 -4.69
C ARG A 38 -1.88 -7.17 -4.23
N LEU A 39 -1.90 -6.77 -2.96
CA LEU A 39 -0.79 -6.08 -2.31
C LEU A 39 -0.01 -7.09 -1.47
N PHE A 40 1.19 -7.45 -1.92
CA PHE A 40 2.05 -8.42 -1.23
C PHE A 40 2.89 -7.73 -0.16
N PHE A 41 3.16 -8.46 0.91
CA PHE A 41 4.02 -8.02 2.00
C PHE A 41 5.26 -8.91 2.08
N ARG A 42 6.32 -8.35 2.66
CA ARG A 42 7.57 -9.07 2.91
C ARG A 42 7.34 -10.43 3.56
N ARG A 43 8.05 -11.44 3.06
CA ARG A 43 8.05 -12.81 3.60
C ARG A 43 8.34 -12.82 5.11
N GLY A 44 7.55 -13.60 5.84
CA GLY A 44 7.72 -13.76 7.29
C GLY A 44 7.14 -12.61 8.14
N THR A 45 6.53 -11.60 7.52
CA THR A 45 5.79 -10.56 8.26
C THR A 45 4.60 -11.20 8.98
N LYS A 46 4.42 -10.88 10.26
CA LYS A 46 3.33 -11.43 11.07
C LYS A 46 2.01 -10.77 10.68
N GLU A 47 0.92 -11.53 10.78
CA GLU A 47 -0.42 -11.03 10.42
C GLU A 47 -0.79 -9.71 11.11
N LYS A 48 -0.50 -9.58 12.41
CA LYS A 48 -0.74 -8.35 13.17
C LYS A 48 0.02 -7.16 12.58
N ASP A 49 1.26 -7.37 12.13
CA ASP A 49 2.10 -6.33 11.59
C ASP A 49 1.64 -5.95 10.17
N ILE A 50 1.20 -6.92 9.37
CA ILE A 50 0.55 -6.69 8.06
C ILE A 50 -0.68 -5.81 8.20
N LEU A 51 -1.62 -6.17 9.09
CA LEU A 51 -2.84 -5.38 9.28
C LEU A 51 -2.54 -3.99 9.86
N SER A 52 -1.58 -3.89 10.78
CA SER A 52 -1.16 -2.60 11.33
C SER A 52 -0.50 -1.72 10.28
N ASN A 53 0.31 -2.31 9.39
CA ASN A 53 0.96 -1.57 8.33
C ASN A 53 -0.03 -1.13 7.26
N TYR A 54 -0.91 -2.03 6.81
CA TYR A 54 -1.98 -1.69 5.88
C TYR A 54 -2.89 -0.57 6.41
N LEU A 55 -3.16 -0.54 7.72
CA LEU A 55 -3.85 0.60 8.36
C LEU A 55 -3.12 1.92 8.12
N GLY A 56 -1.81 1.92 8.36
CA GLY A 56 -0.95 3.08 8.15
C GLY A 56 -1.03 3.53 6.70
N LEU A 57 -0.82 2.61 5.76
CA LEU A 57 -0.88 2.89 4.32
C LEU A 57 -2.20 3.55 3.89
N LEU A 58 -3.35 2.99 4.31
CA LEU A 58 -4.66 3.57 4.02
C LEU A 58 -4.84 4.98 4.62
N ILE A 59 -4.35 5.19 5.84
CA ILE A 59 -4.41 6.49 6.51
C ILE A 59 -3.50 7.50 5.80
N GLU A 60 -2.27 7.12 5.47
CA GLU A 60 -1.30 8.01 4.85
C GLU A 60 -1.77 8.49 3.48
N GLN A 61 -2.43 7.60 2.73
CA GLN A 61 -3.00 7.91 1.43
C GLN A 61 -4.44 8.47 1.50
N ASP A 62 -5.09 8.64 2.65
CA ASP A 62 -6.43 9.26 2.70
C ASP A 62 -6.41 10.71 2.18
N LYS A 63 -7.45 11.17 1.46
CA LYS A 63 -7.57 12.56 0.96
C LYS A 63 -7.47 13.65 2.04
N ARG A 64 -7.73 13.29 3.30
CA ARG A 64 -7.66 14.14 4.50
C ARG A 64 -6.28 14.09 5.16
N SER A 65 -5.40 13.22 4.71
CA SER A 65 -4.03 13.06 5.22
C SER A 65 -3.10 14.11 4.66
N ALA A 66 -2.27 14.70 5.52
CA ALA A 66 -1.19 15.58 5.08
C ALA A 66 -0.02 14.83 4.40
N ARG A 67 -0.04 13.48 4.44
CA ARG A 67 0.98 12.62 3.83
C ARG A 67 0.61 12.14 2.43
N ARG A 68 -0.63 12.36 1.98
CA ARG A 68 -1.08 11.90 0.67
C ARG A 68 -0.28 12.62 -0.43
N TYR A 69 0.21 11.86 -1.40
CA TYR A 69 1.10 12.38 -2.43
C TYR A 69 0.41 13.27 -3.46
N VAL A 70 -0.83 12.95 -3.83
CA VAL A 70 -1.58 13.62 -4.89
C VAL A 70 -3.00 13.94 -4.44
N LYS A 71 -3.61 14.97 -5.01
CA LYS A 71 -4.96 15.39 -4.59
C LYS A 71 -6.00 14.39 -5.09
N GLU A 72 -5.91 14.03 -6.36
CA GLU A 72 -6.81 13.10 -7.03
C GLU A 72 -5.98 12.14 -7.88
N TYR A 73 -6.27 10.83 -7.85
CA TYR A 73 -5.48 9.87 -8.63
C TYR A 73 -5.66 10.06 -10.14
N ASP A 74 -6.87 10.44 -10.57
CA ASP A 74 -7.19 10.71 -11.98
C ASP A 74 -6.54 11.99 -12.53
N GLU A 75 -5.87 12.80 -11.69
CA GLU A 75 -5.07 13.92 -12.16
C GLU A 75 -3.74 13.47 -12.76
N LEU A 76 -3.33 12.23 -12.46
CA LEU A 76 -2.24 11.55 -13.15
C LEU A 76 -2.74 11.09 -14.52
N GLY A 77 -1.97 11.43 -15.55
CA GLY A 77 -2.31 11.15 -16.94
C GLY A 77 -1.51 9.99 -17.53
N ASP A 78 -2.01 9.46 -18.64
CA ASP A 78 -1.43 8.36 -19.42
C ASP A 78 -0.04 8.64 -20.03
N GLU A 79 0.44 9.87 -19.94
CA GLU A 79 1.82 10.28 -20.31
C GLU A 79 2.75 10.44 -19.10
N VAL A 80 2.25 10.29 -17.87
CA VAL A 80 3.05 10.45 -16.64
C VAL A 80 3.94 9.23 -16.40
N THR A 81 5.22 9.49 -16.12
CA THR A 81 6.14 8.50 -15.57
C THR A 81 6.27 8.72 -14.07
N LEU A 82 5.88 7.74 -13.26
CA LEU A 82 6.03 7.77 -11.81
C LEU A 82 7.42 7.25 -11.42
N LEU A 83 8.07 7.93 -10.48
CA LEU A 83 9.24 7.43 -9.77
C LEU A 83 8.87 7.29 -8.29
N ASP A 84 8.74 6.06 -7.82
CA ASP A 84 8.38 5.73 -6.44
C ASP A 84 9.64 5.28 -5.69
N ILE A 85 10.12 6.10 -4.74
CA ILE A 85 11.42 5.94 -4.08
C ILE A 85 11.22 5.53 -2.62
N GLY A 86 11.77 4.40 -2.24
CA GLY A 86 11.43 3.74 -0.98
C GLY A 86 10.05 3.11 -1.10
N ALA A 87 9.84 2.35 -2.18
CA ALA A 87 8.52 1.99 -2.67
C ALA A 87 7.81 0.95 -1.80
N ALA A 88 8.44 0.30 -0.82
CA ALA A 88 7.75 -0.66 0.04
C ALA A 88 6.50 -0.03 0.71
N GLU A 89 5.30 -0.62 0.64
CA GLU A 89 4.84 -1.87 0.00
C GLU A 89 4.25 -1.70 -1.41
N GLY A 90 4.30 -0.50 -1.97
CA GLY A 90 3.92 -0.21 -3.34
C GLY A 90 2.47 0.22 -3.48
N ILE A 91 1.76 0.47 -2.37
CA ILE A 91 0.33 0.80 -2.39
C ILE A 91 0.02 2.05 -3.23
N PHE A 92 0.87 3.07 -3.17
CA PHE A 92 0.64 4.30 -3.93
C PHE A 92 0.76 4.04 -5.43
N THR A 93 1.85 3.39 -5.86
CA THR A 93 1.98 2.93 -7.24
C THR A 93 0.78 2.06 -7.64
N LEU A 94 0.38 1.11 -6.80
CA LEU A 94 -0.72 0.17 -7.09
C LEU A 94 -2.06 0.89 -7.28
N ASP A 95 -2.32 1.93 -6.49
CA ASP A 95 -3.50 2.81 -6.59
C ASP A 95 -3.56 3.52 -7.94
N VAL A 96 -2.41 4.01 -8.43
CA VAL A 96 -2.34 4.89 -9.61
C VAL A 96 -1.90 4.19 -10.89
N ILE A 97 -1.56 2.89 -10.84
CA ILE A 97 -0.93 2.18 -11.96
C ILE A 97 -1.75 2.22 -13.26
N ASN A 98 -3.08 2.35 -13.16
CA ASN A 98 -3.98 2.44 -14.30
C ASN A 98 -4.14 3.88 -14.85
N ASN A 99 -3.63 4.87 -14.12
CA ASN A 99 -3.71 6.30 -14.46
C ASN A 99 -2.38 6.85 -15.01
N ILE A 100 -1.33 6.04 -15.07
CA ILE A 100 0.02 6.46 -15.48
C ILE A 100 0.51 5.63 -16.67
N LYS A 101 1.52 6.15 -17.37
CA LYS A 101 2.18 5.43 -18.48
C LYS A 101 2.98 4.23 -17.99
N GLN A 102 3.78 4.47 -16.96
CA GLN A 102 4.77 3.55 -16.42
C GLN A 102 5.24 4.05 -15.04
N ALA A 103 5.74 3.13 -14.22
CA ALA A 103 6.35 3.42 -12.94
C ALA A 103 7.76 2.80 -12.84
N TYR A 104 8.66 3.50 -12.17
CA TYR A 104 9.96 2.97 -11.72
C TYR A 104 9.95 2.94 -10.20
N LEU A 105 10.06 1.75 -9.63
CA LEU A 105 10.04 1.53 -8.19
C LEU A 105 11.47 1.29 -7.72
N PHE A 106 11.89 2.05 -6.70
CA PHE A 106 13.21 1.93 -6.09
C PHE A 106 13.05 1.43 -4.66
N GLU A 107 13.67 0.30 -4.37
CA GLU A 107 13.77 -0.27 -3.03
C GLU A 107 15.16 -0.91 -2.87
N SER A 108 15.68 -0.86 -1.64
CA SER A 108 17.03 -1.27 -1.29
C SER A 108 17.10 -2.64 -0.62
N GLU A 109 16.03 -3.08 0.05
CA GLU A 109 16.01 -4.38 0.74
C GLU A 109 15.43 -5.48 -0.15
N GLU A 110 16.20 -6.54 -0.39
CA GLU A 110 15.78 -7.71 -1.20
C GLU A 110 14.41 -8.30 -0.80
N PRO A 111 14.06 -8.46 0.50
CA PRO A 111 12.75 -9.00 0.87
C PRO A 111 11.56 -8.10 0.52
N TRP A 112 11.79 -6.79 0.38
CA TRP A 112 10.77 -5.86 -0.11
C TRP A 112 10.70 -5.89 -1.64
N ILE A 113 11.84 -6.00 -2.32
CA ILE A 113 11.88 -6.18 -3.78
C ILE A 113 11.07 -7.43 -4.18
N GLU A 114 11.25 -8.56 -3.49
CA GLU A 114 10.47 -9.79 -3.73
C GLU A 114 8.95 -9.55 -3.62
N ALA A 115 8.51 -8.80 -2.62
CA ALA A 115 7.09 -8.49 -2.42
C ALA A 115 6.55 -7.50 -3.48
N LEU A 116 7.36 -6.53 -3.89
CA LEU A 116 7.01 -5.59 -4.96
C LEU A 116 6.89 -6.32 -6.31
N GLU A 117 7.84 -7.19 -6.65
CA GLU A 117 7.77 -8.01 -7.86
C GLU A 117 6.48 -8.84 -7.90
N ALA A 118 6.11 -9.49 -6.79
CA ALA A 118 4.85 -10.25 -6.70
C ALA A 118 3.59 -9.37 -6.79
N THR A 119 3.66 -8.12 -6.35
CA THR A 119 2.55 -7.15 -6.41
C THR A 119 2.25 -6.70 -7.83
N PHE A 120 3.27 -6.62 -8.69
CA PHE A 120 3.17 -6.09 -10.06
C PHE A 120 3.39 -7.15 -11.16
N GLU A 121 3.32 -8.45 -10.81
CA GLU A 121 3.28 -9.57 -11.76
C GLU A 121 1.90 -9.72 -12.44
#